data_AF-A0A7G2F7H4-F1
#
_entry.id   AF-A0A7G2F7H4-F1
#
_cell.length_a   1.000
_cell.length_b   1.000
_cell.length_c   1.000
_cell.angle_alpha   90.00
_cell.angle_beta   90.00
_cell.angle_gamma   90.00
#
_symmetry.space_group_name_H-M   'P 1'
#
loop_
_entity.id
_entity.type
_entity.pdbx_description
1 polymer ?
#
loop_
_entity_poly.entity_id
_entity_poly.type
_entity_poly.pdbx_seq_one_letter_code
_entity_poly.pdbx_strand_id
1 'polypeptide(L)'
;MDEIENGNSRFKAASPEEATVFYIPVGIVNIIRFVYRPYTSYARDRLQNIVKDYISLISNRYPYWNRSRGADHFFLSCHDWAPDVSAVDPELYKHFIRALCNANSSEGFTPMRDVSLPEINIPHSQLGFVHTGEPPQNRKLLAFFAGGSHGDVRKILFQHWKEKDKDVLVYENLPKTMNYTKMMDKAKFCLCPSGWEVASPRIVESLYSGCVPVIIADYYVLPFSDVLNWKTFSVHIPISKMPDIKKILEARTEEDAYSVFNDDNDKDSVLLFPELLFSPLNKALVITTSDSWDVVSVGEYKVKASLSSTLQSIFDKYGDITSNSKLQSLSTRTYHLETLAEVVIELQSTPLRRLSESRATEILAIVDDIETAKIRVGWLRSVLEEVLEATRYFDRCEMAVMEKKAGEHRLLLAKQEMELSLKKLAEKEKEMKEFREKLMKTTGKLGSLEMKRTCLDKRLVFLRSKVEKFQGQSVFQDIL
;
A
#
# COMPACT_ATOMS: atom_id res chain seq x y z
N MET A 1 -4.74 4.17 -8.57
CA MET A 1 -5.24 3.30 -9.65
C MET A 1 -6.75 3.41 -9.78
N ASP A 2 -7.49 3.43 -8.67
CA ASP A 2 -8.95 3.59 -8.63
C ASP A 2 -9.49 4.79 -9.43
N GLU A 3 -8.77 5.91 -9.46
CA GLU A 3 -9.12 7.07 -10.30
C GLU A 3 -9.00 6.78 -11.81
N ILE A 4 -7.95 6.05 -12.23
CA ILE A 4 -7.75 5.65 -13.64
C ILE A 4 -8.76 4.57 -14.05
N GLU A 5 -9.10 3.66 -13.14
CA GLU A 5 -10.00 2.54 -13.41
C GLU A 5 -11.47 2.92 -13.44
N ASN A 6 -11.88 3.96 -12.71
CA ASN A 6 -13.30 4.38 -12.61
C ASN A 6 -13.85 5.10 -13.86
N GLY A 7 -13.00 5.38 -14.85
CA GLY A 7 -13.39 6.00 -16.13
C GLY A 7 -13.57 7.52 -16.09
N ASN A 8 -13.46 8.16 -14.93
CA ASN A 8 -13.62 9.60 -14.76
C ASN A 8 -12.28 10.36 -14.75
N SER A 9 -11.14 9.65 -14.81
CA SER A 9 -9.84 10.33 -14.87
C SER A 9 -9.65 11.05 -16.21
N ARG A 10 -9.44 12.36 -16.11
CA ARG A 10 -9.00 13.20 -17.24
C ARG A 10 -7.64 12.82 -17.83
N PHE A 11 -6.89 11.96 -17.14
CA PHE A 11 -5.54 11.50 -17.54
C PHE A 11 -5.56 10.15 -18.26
N LYS A 12 -6.73 9.50 -18.36
CA LYS A 12 -6.88 8.27 -19.11
C LYS A 12 -7.17 8.58 -20.58
N ALA A 13 -6.31 8.10 -21.47
CA ALA A 13 -6.55 8.14 -22.90
C ALA A 13 -7.73 7.22 -23.29
N ALA A 14 -8.62 7.68 -24.17
CA ALA A 14 -9.74 6.89 -24.65
C ALA A 14 -9.32 5.88 -25.73
N SER A 15 -8.30 6.24 -26.51
CA SER A 15 -7.67 5.42 -27.53
C SER A 15 -6.15 5.31 -27.32
N PRO A 16 -5.50 4.21 -27.73
CA PRO A 16 -4.04 4.08 -27.65
C PRO A 16 -3.27 5.17 -28.43
N GLU A 17 -3.87 5.72 -29.47
CA GLU A 17 -3.28 6.77 -30.31
C GLU A 17 -3.14 8.11 -29.58
N GLU A 18 -4.06 8.40 -28.64
CA GLU A 18 -4.01 9.57 -27.77
C GLU A 18 -3.03 9.41 -26.60
N ALA A 19 -2.61 8.18 -26.30
CA ALA A 19 -1.78 7.90 -25.14
C ALA A 19 -0.35 8.44 -25.32
N THR A 20 0.03 9.36 -24.43
CA THR A 20 1.42 9.85 -24.32
C THR A 20 2.33 8.82 -23.66
N VAL A 21 1.80 8.08 -22.67
CA VAL A 21 2.50 7.01 -21.95
C VAL A 21 1.57 5.81 -21.73
N PHE A 22 2.14 4.62 -21.67
CA PHE A 22 1.45 3.35 -21.47
C PHE A 22 1.82 2.74 -20.11
N TYR A 23 0.81 2.57 -19.26
CA TYR A 23 0.98 1.85 -18.02
C TYR A 23 0.94 0.33 -18.24
N ILE A 24 1.94 -0.38 -17.72
CA ILE A 24 1.97 -1.84 -17.67
C ILE A 24 1.58 -2.31 -16.25
N PRO A 25 0.44 -3.01 -16.08
CA PRO A 25 -0.05 -3.42 -14.78
C PRO A 25 0.75 -4.61 -14.23
N VAL A 26 1.86 -4.32 -13.56
CA VAL A 26 2.69 -5.30 -12.86
C VAL A 26 2.62 -5.08 -11.36
N GLY A 27 2.01 -6.03 -10.64
CA GLY A 27 1.97 -6.00 -9.18
C GLY A 27 3.09 -6.82 -8.56
N ILE A 28 4.24 -6.22 -8.24
CA ILE A 28 5.38 -6.91 -7.58
C ILE A 28 4.94 -7.57 -6.27
N VAL A 29 4.18 -6.87 -5.43
CA VAL A 29 3.62 -7.40 -4.18
C VAL A 29 2.72 -8.62 -4.45
N ASN A 30 1.90 -8.56 -5.50
CA ASN A 30 1.01 -9.66 -5.86
C ASN A 30 1.81 -10.88 -6.33
N ILE A 31 2.85 -10.67 -7.16
CA ILE A 31 3.73 -11.76 -7.60
C ILE A 31 4.40 -12.40 -6.40
N ILE A 32 4.95 -11.61 -5.48
CA ILE A 32 5.56 -12.13 -4.24
C ILE A 32 4.51 -12.92 -3.45
N ARG A 33 3.34 -12.33 -3.18
CA ARG A 33 2.29 -12.96 -2.38
C ARG A 33 1.77 -14.28 -2.96
N PHE A 34 1.61 -14.39 -4.28
CA PHE A 34 0.97 -15.53 -4.92
C PHE A 34 1.96 -16.57 -5.46
N VAL A 35 3.17 -16.15 -5.84
CA VAL A 35 4.18 -17.03 -6.45
C VAL A 35 5.22 -17.47 -5.41
N TYR A 36 5.61 -16.60 -4.49
CA TYR A 36 6.53 -16.94 -3.41
C TYR A 36 5.75 -17.51 -2.21
N ARG A 37 5.54 -18.84 -2.22
CA ARG A 37 5.09 -19.62 -1.06
C ARG A 37 6.15 -19.58 0.07
N PRO A 38 5.79 -19.83 1.35
CA PRO A 38 6.69 -19.53 2.45
C PRO A 38 7.94 -20.45 2.45
N TYR A 39 9.12 -19.82 2.33
CA TYR A 39 10.46 -20.32 2.74
C TYR A 39 11.26 -21.35 1.90
N THR A 40 11.17 -21.40 0.56
CA THR A 40 12.17 -22.20 -0.20
C THR A 40 13.40 -21.43 -0.66
N SER A 41 13.26 -20.16 -1.04
CA SER A 41 14.39 -19.31 -1.47
C SER A 41 13.98 -17.83 -1.56
N TYR A 42 14.94 -16.93 -1.30
CA TYR A 42 14.84 -15.49 -1.56
C TYR A 42 15.41 -15.10 -2.94
N ALA A 43 15.75 -16.09 -3.79
CA ALA A 43 16.20 -15.82 -5.14
C ALA A 43 15.11 -15.09 -5.95
N ARG A 44 15.53 -14.05 -6.67
CA ARG A 44 14.64 -13.14 -7.42
C ARG A 44 14.38 -13.60 -8.86
N ASP A 45 14.96 -14.74 -9.26
CA ASP A 45 14.89 -15.31 -10.61
C ASP A 45 13.45 -15.52 -11.07
N ARG A 46 12.59 -16.08 -10.20
CA ARG A 46 11.17 -16.29 -10.55
C ARG A 46 10.42 -14.98 -10.74
N LEU A 47 10.60 -14.01 -9.83
CA LEU A 47 10.01 -12.68 -9.96
C LEU A 47 10.47 -12.02 -11.28
N GLN A 48 11.78 -12.00 -11.52
CA GLN A 48 12.41 -11.42 -12.71
C GLN A 48 11.85 -12.04 -14.00
N ASN A 49 11.81 -13.38 -14.08
CA ASN A 49 11.32 -14.08 -15.26
C ASN A 49 9.84 -13.82 -15.52
N ILE A 50 8.99 -13.79 -14.47
CA ILE A 50 7.56 -13.51 -14.63
C ILE A 50 7.33 -12.12 -15.21
N VAL A 51 7.99 -11.10 -14.67
CA VAL A 51 7.80 -9.74 -15.17
C VAL A 51 8.41 -9.59 -16.56
N LYS A 52 9.60 -10.17 -16.81
CA LYS A 52 10.20 -10.22 -18.15
C LYS A 52 9.25 -10.84 -19.16
N ASP A 53 8.70 -12.02 -18.88
CA ASP A 53 7.80 -12.72 -19.79
C ASP A 53 6.53 -11.93 -20.04
N TYR A 54 5.99 -11.28 -19.01
CA TYR A 54 4.82 -10.42 -19.13
C TYR A 54 5.08 -9.20 -20.03
N ILE A 55 6.17 -8.46 -19.79
CA ILE A 55 6.54 -7.31 -20.63
C ILE A 55 6.91 -7.77 -22.05
N SER A 56 7.56 -8.93 -22.19
CA SER A 56 7.86 -9.55 -23.50
C SER A 56 6.59 -9.90 -24.26
N LEU A 57 5.55 -10.40 -23.59
CA LEU A 57 4.26 -10.67 -24.20
C LEU A 57 3.60 -9.38 -24.69
N ILE A 58 3.58 -8.33 -23.86
CA ILE A 58 2.99 -7.04 -24.22
C ILE A 58 3.74 -6.39 -25.39
N SER A 59 5.08 -6.36 -25.32
CA SER A 59 5.93 -5.76 -26.35
C SER A 59 5.83 -6.43 -27.71
N ASN A 60 5.65 -7.77 -27.75
CA ASN A 60 5.49 -8.51 -28.99
C ASN A 60 4.05 -8.50 -29.53
N ARG A 61 3.04 -8.41 -28.65
CA ARG A 61 1.63 -8.50 -29.04
C ARG A 61 1.06 -7.18 -29.56
N TYR A 62 1.50 -6.05 -29.01
CA TYR A 62 0.94 -4.73 -29.31
C TYR A 62 1.96 -3.87 -30.07
N PRO A 63 1.55 -3.17 -31.15
CA PRO A 63 2.49 -2.42 -31.99
C PRO A 63 3.07 -1.18 -31.30
N TYR A 64 2.44 -0.70 -30.22
CA TYR A 64 2.81 0.54 -29.54
C TYR A 64 4.18 0.49 -28.88
N TRP A 65 4.65 -0.69 -28.49
CA TRP A 65 6.00 -0.84 -27.95
C TRP A 65 7.08 -0.40 -28.95
N ASN A 66 6.90 -0.75 -30.23
CA ASN A 66 7.88 -0.46 -31.28
C ASN A 66 7.98 1.03 -31.63
N ARG A 67 6.96 1.84 -31.30
CA ARG A 67 6.94 3.30 -31.52
C ARG A 67 8.13 3.99 -30.85
N SER A 68 8.44 3.56 -29.63
CA SER A 68 9.42 4.19 -28.75
C SER A 68 10.50 3.19 -28.29
N ARG A 69 10.40 1.92 -28.69
CA ARG A 69 11.14 0.78 -28.12
C ARG A 69 10.96 0.71 -26.59
N GLY A 70 9.73 0.92 -26.13
CA GLY A 70 9.35 0.89 -24.71
C GLY A 70 9.63 2.17 -23.91
N ALA A 71 10.14 3.25 -24.54
CA ALA A 71 10.50 4.49 -23.83
C ALA A 71 9.31 5.27 -23.27
N ASP A 72 8.10 5.02 -23.77
CA ASP A 72 6.84 5.59 -23.30
C ASP A 72 6.02 4.58 -22.48
N HIS A 73 6.61 3.45 -22.09
CA HIS A 73 5.96 2.45 -21.25
C HIS A 73 6.54 2.48 -19.83
N PHE A 74 5.69 2.31 -18.84
CA PHE A 74 6.10 2.32 -17.44
C PHE A 74 5.38 1.30 -16.57
N PHE A 75 6.03 0.85 -15.50
CA PHE A 75 5.37 0.18 -14.38
C PHE A 75 5.61 0.98 -13.11
N LEU A 76 4.74 0.77 -12.12
CA LEU A 76 4.83 1.38 -10.80
C LEU A 76 5.01 0.30 -9.73
N SER A 77 5.97 0.50 -8.81
CA SER A 77 6.07 -0.36 -7.63
C SER A 77 6.80 0.31 -6.47
N CYS A 78 6.33 0.03 -5.25
CA CYS A 78 6.95 0.50 -4.02
C CYS A 78 7.54 -0.61 -3.16
N HIS A 79 7.69 -1.82 -3.72
CA HIS A 79 8.36 -2.90 -3.01
C HIS A 79 9.87 -2.85 -3.24
N ASP A 80 10.66 -3.17 -2.23
CA ASP A 80 12.13 -3.15 -2.24
C ASP A 80 12.78 -3.99 -3.37
N TRP A 81 12.12 -5.07 -3.84
CA TRP A 81 12.59 -5.95 -4.94
C TRP A 81 12.27 -5.43 -6.35
N ALA A 82 11.50 -4.35 -6.47
CA ALA A 82 11.11 -3.82 -7.78
C ALA A 82 12.29 -3.38 -8.66
N PRO A 83 13.38 -2.77 -8.14
CA PRO A 83 14.55 -2.42 -8.97
C PRO A 83 15.19 -3.65 -9.64
N ASP A 84 15.24 -4.78 -8.93
CA ASP A 84 15.90 -6.00 -9.39
C ASP A 84 15.23 -6.65 -10.60
N VAL A 85 13.95 -6.38 -10.80
CA VAL A 85 13.14 -6.97 -11.88
C VAL A 85 13.78 -6.71 -13.25
N SER A 86 14.35 -5.52 -13.41
CA SER A 86 14.97 -5.10 -14.67
C SER A 86 16.36 -5.68 -14.94
N ALA A 87 17.01 -6.29 -13.93
CA ALA A 87 18.38 -6.78 -14.05
C ALA A 87 18.52 -8.01 -14.97
N VAL A 88 17.43 -8.76 -15.18
CA VAL A 88 17.43 -10.01 -15.96
C VAL A 88 17.53 -9.79 -17.47
N ASP A 89 17.17 -8.59 -17.95
CA ASP A 89 17.15 -8.28 -19.39
C ASP A 89 17.44 -6.80 -19.68
N PRO A 90 18.71 -6.38 -19.62
CA PRO A 90 19.06 -4.96 -19.78
C PRO A 90 18.60 -4.33 -21.10
N GLU A 91 18.47 -5.11 -22.17
CA GLU A 91 18.02 -4.58 -23.47
C GLU A 91 16.50 -4.34 -23.48
N LEU A 92 15.69 -5.24 -22.90
CA LEU A 92 14.25 -5.03 -22.76
C LEU A 92 13.93 -3.77 -21.93
N TYR A 93 14.66 -3.55 -20.84
CA TYR A 93 14.43 -2.45 -19.90
C TYR A 93 15.24 -1.18 -20.21
N LYS A 94 16.02 -1.18 -21.30
CA LYS A 94 16.95 -0.08 -21.64
C LYS A 94 16.27 1.29 -21.63
N HIS A 95 15.12 1.37 -22.29
CA HIS A 95 14.34 2.60 -22.42
C HIS A 95 13.11 2.64 -21.50
N PHE A 96 12.73 1.51 -20.93
CA PHE A 96 11.53 1.36 -20.11
C PHE A 96 11.57 2.22 -18.84
N ILE A 97 10.48 2.94 -18.56
CA ILE A 97 10.39 3.83 -17.39
C ILE A 97 10.00 3.00 -16.16
N ARG A 98 10.80 3.08 -15.09
CA ARG A 98 10.43 2.46 -13.80
C ARG A 98 10.00 3.56 -12.84
N ALA A 99 8.74 3.53 -12.41
CA ALA A 99 8.26 4.41 -11.34
C ALA A 99 8.38 3.66 -10.01
N LEU A 100 9.37 4.04 -9.19
CA LEU A 100 9.82 3.26 -8.03
C LEU A 100 9.79 4.09 -6.76
N CYS A 101 9.32 3.52 -5.66
CA CYS A 101 9.59 4.13 -4.34
C CYS A 101 11.07 3.95 -3.95
N ASN A 102 11.64 2.74 -4.12
CA ASN A 102 13.05 2.47 -3.88
C ASN A 102 13.95 3.04 -5.02
N ALA A 103 14.18 4.35 -4.98
CA ALA A 103 14.90 5.09 -6.02
C ALA A 103 16.39 5.28 -5.67
N ASN A 104 17.16 4.18 -5.67
CA ASN A 104 18.59 4.22 -5.36
C ASN A 104 19.46 4.25 -6.64
N SER A 105 20.19 5.35 -6.85
CA SER A 105 21.06 5.51 -8.03
C SER A 105 22.24 4.55 -8.08
N SER A 106 22.70 4.00 -6.95
CA SER A 106 23.74 2.95 -6.94
C SER A 106 23.20 1.57 -7.32
N GLU A 107 21.87 1.38 -7.32
CA GLU A 107 21.17 0.12 -7.64
C GLU A 107 20.52 0.17 -9.03
N GLY A 108 21.05 1.06 -9.89
CA GLY A 108 20.63 1.17 -11.28
C GLY A 108 19.44 2.10 -11.52
N PHE A 109 18.91 2.80 -10.51
CA PHE A 109 17.93 3.87 -10.73
C PHE A 109 18.54 5.02 -11.55
N THR A 110 17.87 5.43 -12.62
CA THR A 110 18.36 6.48 -13.54
C THR A 110 17.40 7.66 -13.55
N PRO A 111 17.68 8.79 -12.88
CA PRO A 111 16.74 9.94 -12.78
C PRO A 111 16.30 10.55 -14.12
N MET A 112 17.12 10.39 -15.16
CA MET A 112 16.81 10.86 -16.52
C MET A 112 15.72 10.02 -17.22
N ARG A 113 15.40 8.83 -16.68
CA ARG A 113 14.47 7.86 -17.29
C ARG A 113 13.40 7.41 -16.30
N ASP A 114 13.80 7.08 -15.08
CA ASP A 114 12.97 6.52 -14.03
C ASP A 114 12.36 7.61 -13.16
N VAL A 115 11.23 7.29 -12.51
CA VAL A 115 10.48 8.23 -11.68
C VAL A 115 10.57 7.80 -10.21
N SER A 116 11.00 8.69 -9.34
CA SER A 116 11.02 8.45 -7.89
C SER A 116 9.65 8.80 -7.31
N LEU A 117 9.08 7.86 -6.57
CA LEU A 117 7.76 8.02 -5.94
C LEU A 117 7.88 8.06 -4.43
N PRO A 118 7.05 8.87 -3.75
CA PRO A 118 7.00 8.84 -2.31
C PRO A 118 6.33 7.55 -1.84
N GLU A 119 6.93 6.92 -0.84
CA GLU A 119 6.26 5.85 -0.11
C GLU A 119 5.29 6.47 0.89
N ILE A 120 4.04 6.03 0.90
CA ILE A 120 3.02 6.53 1.81
C ILE A 120 2.39 5.35 2.53
N ASN A 121 2.43 5.40 3.86
CA ASN A 121 1.74 4.43 4.69
C ASN A 121 0.28 4.85 4.82
N ILE A 122 -0.56 4.27 3.97
CA ILE A 122 -2.00 4.55 3.92
C ILE A 122 -2.76 3.33 4.46
N PRO A 123 -3.66 3.50 5.45
CA PRO A 123 -4.56 2.44 5.85
C PRO A 123 -5.35 1.92 4.64
N HIS A 124 -5.51 0.60 4.54
CA HIS A 124 -6.27 0.02 3.43
C HIS A 124 -7.66 0.67 3.35
N SER A 125 -8.09 1.04 2.14
CA SER A 125 -9.41 1.65 1.83
C SER A 125 -9.70 3.07 2.38
N GLN A 126 -8.74 3.80 2.95
CA GLN A 126 -8.93 5.20 3.35
C GLN A 126 -7.76 6.06 2.86
N LEU A 127 -8.02 7.13 2.11
CA LEU A 127 -7.04 8.21 1.98
C LEU A 127 -6.93 8.84 3.37
N GLY A 128 -5.86 8.54 4.10
CA GLY A 128 -5.74 8.87 5.52
C GLY A 128 -5.97 10.35 5.82
N PHE A 129 -6.45 10.66 7.02
CA PHE A 129 -6.55 12.03 7.51
C PHE A 129 -5.16 12.67 7.54
N VAL A 130 -5.04 13.88 6.98
CA VAL A 130 -3.85 14.72 7.15
C VAL A 130 -3.87 15.26 8.58
N HIS A 131 -3.09 14.64 9.46
CA HIS A 131 -2.88 15.12 10.82
C HIS A 131 -1.88 16.28 10.79
N THR A 132 -2.30 17.49 11.17
CA THR A 132 -1.40 18.62 11.34
C THR A 132 -0.74 18.55 12.73
N GLY A 133 0.58 18.50 12.77
CA GLY A 133 1.34 18.41 14.02
C GLY A 133 1.33 19.71 14.85
N GLU A 134 2.06 19.73 15.97
CA GLU A 134 2.17 20.93 16.81
C GLU A 134 2.89 22.06 16.03
N PRO A 135 2.57 23.34 16.28
CA PRO A 135 3.26 24.45 15.65
C PRO A 135 4.75 24.47 16.06
N PRO A 136 5.66 25.01 15.21
CA PRO A 136 7.09 25.08 15.45
C PRO A 136 7.51 25.47 16.88
N GLN A 137 6.86 26.49 17.44
CA GLN A 137 7.18 27.07 18.75
C GLN A 137 6.89 26.12 19.92
N ASN A 138 6.00 25.16 19.74
CA ASN A 138 5.59 24.22 20.79
C ASN A 138 6.45 22.94 20.79
N ARG A 139 7.31 22.76 19.79
CA ARG A 139 8.13 21.56 19.62
C ARG A 139 9.36 21.61 20.50
N LYS A 140 9.31 20.82 21.58
CA LYS A 140 10.37 20.76 22.60
C LYS A 140 11.44 19.72 22.29
N LEU A 141 11.13 18.74 21.44
CA LEU A 141 12.06 17.67 21.11
C LEU A 141 12.91 18.07 19.90
N LEU A 142 14.24 17.96 19.98
CA LEU A 142 15.11 18.31 18.86
C LEU A 142 14.90 17.33 17.71
N ALA A 143 15.06 16.03 17.95
CA ALA A 143 14.92 15.02 16.91
C ALA A 143 14.27 13.72 17.41
N PHE A 144 13.55 13.05 16.50
CA PHE A 144 12.85 11.80 16.81
C PHE A 144 13.04 10.73 15.72
N PHE A 145 13.19 9.47 16.17
CA PHE A 145 13.08 8.26 15.36
C PHE A 145 12.52 7.09 16.19
N ALA A 146 11.65 6.28 15.57
CA ALA A 146 11.24 5.00 16.15
C ALA A 146 10.93 3.93 15.09
N GLY A 147 11.72 2.87 14.99
CA GLY A 147 11.44 1.78 14.03
C GLY A 147 12.42 0.63 14.13
N GLY A 148 12.09 -0.53 13.57
CA GLY A 148 12.96 -1.71 13.70
C GLY A 148 14.32 -1.58 13.00
N SER A 149 15.29 -2.39 13.43
CA SER A 149 16.66 -2.52 12.89
C SER A 149 16.71 -3.17 11.51
N HIS A 150 16.21 -2.44 10.51
CA HIS A 150 16.19 -2.83 9.11
C HIS A 150 17.31 -2.10 8.36
N GLY A 151 18.19 -2.83 7.68
CA GLY A 151 19.34 -2.26 6.97
C GLY A 151 20.50 -1.83 7.88
N ASP A 152 21.66 -1.56 7.27
CA ASP A 152 22.88 -1.24 8.02
C ASP A 152 22.89 0.18 8.58
N VAL A 153 22.25 1.13 7.90
CA VAL A 153 22.15 2.52 8.35
C VAL A 153 21.43 2.64 9.70
N ARG A 154 20.34 1.88 9.90
CA ARG A 154 19.62 1.87 11.19
C ARG A 154 20.41 1.21 12.31
N LYS A 155 21.23 0.19 12.00
CA LYS A 155 22.15 -0.41 12.99
C LYS A 155 23.16 0.63 13.48
N ILE A 156 23.75 1.40 12.56
CA ILE A 156 24.67 2.49 12.90
C ILE A 156 23.94 3.55 13.73
N LEU A 157 22.71 3.92 13.34
CA LEU A 157 21.91 4.90 14.09
C LEU A 157 21.68 4.45 15.53
N PHE A 158 21.31 3.18 15.75
CA PHE A 158 21.12 2.67 17.10
C PHE A 158 22.41 2.58 17.90
N GLN A 159 23.53 2.21 17.27
CA GLN A 159 24.82 2.21 17.93
C GLN A 159 25.18 3.60 18.48
N HIS A 160 24.81 4.67 17.78
CA HIS A 160 25.13 6.04 18.23
C HIS A 160 24.06 6.67 19.14
N TRP A 161 22.77 6.47 18.87
CA TRP A 161 21.71 7.31 19.44
C TRP A 161 20.61 6.58 20.21
N LYS A 162 20.48 5.25 20.09
CA LYS A 162 19.39 4.51 20.74
C LYS A 162 19.40 4.76 22.25
N GLU A 163 18.37 5.44 22.75
CA GLU A 163 18.16 5.74 24.17
C GLU A 163 19.38 6.42 24.85
N LYS A 164 20.14 7.24 24.10
CA LYS A 164 21.40 7.86 24.58
C LYS A 164 21.36 9.36 24.82
N ASP A 165 20.33 10.05 24.35
CA ASP A 165 20.18 11.50 24.52
C ASP A 165 18.74 11.86 24.87
N LYS A 166 18.55 12.97 25.59
CA LYS A 166 17.24 13.44 26.06
C LYS A 166 16.49 14.30 25.03
N ASP A 167 17.21 14.89 24.08
CA ASP A 167 16.70 15.80 23.06
C ASP A 167 16.68 15.13 21.67
N VAL A 168 17.52 14.11 21.45
CA VAL A 168 17.50 13.24 20.26
C VAL A 168 17.01 11.85 20.67
N LEU A 169 15.70 11.63 20.52
CA LEU A 169 15.06 10.38 20.93
C LEU A 169 15.04 9.36 19.80
N VAL A 170 15.73 8.25 20.00
CA VAL A 170 15.83 7.14 19.04
C VAL A 170 15.44 5.83 19.72
N TYR A 171 14.41 5.18 19.18
CA TYR A 171 13.89 3.91 19.66
C TYR A 171 13.92 2.84 18.56
N GLU A 172 14.29 1.62 18.91
CA GLU A 172 14.11 0.47 18.01
C GLU A 172 12.66 -0.04 18.04
N ASN A 173 12.07 -0.04 19.23
CA ASN A 173 10.65 -0.28 19.43
C ASN A 173 10.12 0.79 20.36
N LEU A 174 9.15 1.58 19.90
CA LEU A 174 8.57 2.63 20.73
C LEU A 174 7.90 2.00 21.95
N PRO A 175 8.14 2.49 23.19
CA PRO A 175 7.44 2.00 24.37
C PRO A 175 5.92 2.08 24.18
N LYS A 176 5.18 1.06 24.62
CA LYS A 176 3.71 0.99 24.47
C LYS A 176 2.96 2.15 25.14
N THR A 177 3.62 2.86 26.07
CA THR A 177 3.09 4.04 26.76
C THR A 177 3.16 5.32 25.93
N MET A 178 3.89 5.30 24.80
CA MET A 178 4.07 6.44 23.91
C MET A 178 3.29 6.25 22.61
N ASN A 179 2.89 7.37 22.00
CA ASN A 179 2.21 7.37 20.71
C ASN A 179 3.16 7.93 19.63
N TYR A 180 3.36 7.16 18.57
CA TYR A 180 4.32 7.48 17.51
C TYR A 180 4.06 8.85 16.85
N THR A 181 2.83 9.09 16.39
CA THR A 181 2.42 10.35 15.76
C THR A 181 2.64 11.53 16.69
N LYS A 182 2.21 11.43 17.96
CA LYS A 182 2.41 12.49 18.96
C LYS A 182 3.89 12.78 19.25
N MET A 183 4.78 11.81 19.08
CA MET A 183 6.22 12.04 19.24
C MET A 183 6.79 12.79 18.03
N MET A 184 6.31 12.50 16.81
CA MET A 184 6.66 13.28 15.62
C MET A 184 6.16 14.72 15.73
N ASP A 185 4.92 14.92 16.19
CA ASP A 185 4.33 16.26 16.33
C ASP A 185 5.13 17.17 17.26
N LYS A 186 5.78 16.59 18.28
CA LYS A 186 6.61 17.31 19.25
C LYS A 186 8.05 17.54 18.80
N ALA A 187 8.47 16.89 17.72
CA ALA A 187 9.83 16.92 17.22
C ALA A 187 10.02 18.04 16.19
N LYS A 188 11.12 18.79 16.31
CA LYS A 188 11.54 19.74 15.28
C LYS A 188 11.99 18.99 14.03
N PHE A 189 12.78 17.93 14.22
CA PHE A 189 13.38 17.13 13.17
C PHE A 189 12.99 15.64 13.27
N CYS A 190 12.65 15.02 12.14
CA CYS A 190 12.28 13.61 12.08
C CYS A 190 13.33 12.85 11.28
N LEU A 191 14.09 11.97 11.96
CA LEU A 191 15.16 11.23 11.30
C LEU A 191 14.56 10.19 10.37
N CYS A 192 15.02 10.19 9.12
CA CYS A 192 14.59 9.30 8.05
C CYS A 192 15.79 8.49 7.56
N PRO A 193 16.32 7.56 8.37
CA PRO A 193 17.38 6.65 7.95
C PRO A 193 16.86 5.60 6.97
N SER A 194 17.62 5.35 5.90
CA SER A 194 17.34 4.26 4.97
C SER A 194 17.28 2.91 5.69
N GLY A 195 16.45 2.02 5.17
CA GLY A 195 16.30 0.63 5.62
C GLY A 195 17.10 -0.32 4.75
N TRP A 196 16.49 -1.46 4.39
CA TRP A 196 16.96 -2.29 3.27
C TRP A 196 16.76 -1.59 1.93
N GLU A 197 15.77 -0.71 1.85
CA GLU A 197 15.54 0.22 0.76
C GLU A 197 15.88 1.66 1.20
N VAL A 198 16.12 2.54 0.23
CA VAL A 198 16.38 3.96 0.53
C VAL A 198 15.12 4.75 0.87
N ALA A 199 13.95 4.26 0.46
CA ALA A 199 12.67 4.86 0.75
C ALA A 199 12.22 4.63 2.20
N SER A 200 11.38 5.53 2.71
CA SER A 200 10.66 5.30 3.94
C SER A 200 9.37 6.11 3.95
N PRO A 201 8.24 5.55 4.43
CA PRO A 201 7.00 6.32 4.61
C PRO A 201 7.21 7.52 5.52
N ARG A 202 8.22 7.44 6.40
CA ARG A 202 8.53 8.44 7.40
C ARG A 202 8.84 9.81 6.80
N ILE A 203 9.38 9.87 5.58
CA ILE A 203 9.60 11.15 4.89
C ILE A 203 8.25 11.85 4.72
N VAL A 204 7.25 11.15 4.21
CA VAL A 204 5.92 11.71 4.01
C VAL A 204 5.20 11.95 5.35
N GLU A 205 5.31 11.04 6.31
CA GLU A 205 4.77 11.22 7.68
C GLU A 205 5.35 12.46 8.37
N SER A 206 6.63 12.77 8.13
CA SER A 206 7.29 13.95 8.70
C SER A 206 6.73 15.24 8.10
N LEU A 207 6.52 15.26 6.78
CA LEU A 207 5.88 16.39 6.11
C LEU A 207 4.44 16.61 6.62
N TYR A 208 3.65 15.55 6.79
CA TYR A 208 2.29 15.67 7.34
C TYR A 208 2.28 16.20 8.78
N SER A 209 3.18 15.72 9.64
CA SER A 209 3.31 16.24 11.01
C SER A 209 4.01 17.61 11.08
N GLY A 210 4.41 18.21 9.94
CA GLY A 210 5.20 19.43 9.87
C GLY A 210 6.62 19.29 10.46
N CYS A 211 7.07 18.08 10.73
CA CYS A 211 8.39 17.73 11.24
C CYS A 211 9.41 17.75 10.11
N VAL A 212 10.50 18.50 10.26
CA VAL A 212 11.48 18.66 9.18
C VAL A 212 12.15 17.30 8.93
N PRO A 213 12.01 16.69 7.73
CA PRO A 213 12.66 15.42 7.43
C PRO A 213 14.18 15.57 7.48
N VAL A 214 14.84 14.67 8.22
CA VAL A 214 16.30 14.52 8.21
C VAL A 214 16.65 13.25 7.45
N ILE A 215 17.01 13.40 6.19
CA ILE A 215 17.32 12.31 5.28
C ILE A 215 18.72 11.79 5.59
N ILE A 216 18.79 10.51 5.95
CA ILE A 216 20.03 9.80 6.27
C ILE A 216 20.09 8.57 5.35
N ALA A 217 20.44 8.83 4.10
CA ALA A 217 20.54 7.81 3.06
C ALA A 217 21.59 8.26 2.04
N ASP A 218 22.38 7.32 1.55
CA ASP A 218 23.29 7.55 0.43
C ASP A 218 22.56 7.21 -0.88
N TYR A 219 22.90 7.93 -1.97
CA TYR A 219 22.43 7.67 -3.34
C TYR A 219 20.91 7.71 -3.58
N TYR A 220 20.11 8.13 -2.58
CA TYR A 220 18.67 8.24 -2.70
C TYR A 220 18.28 9.41 -3.59
N VAL A 221 17.53 9.11 -4.65
CA VAL A 221 16.90 10.11 -5.52
C VAL A 221 15.52 10.41 -4.97
N LEU A 222 15.37 11.59 -4.36
CA LEU A 222 14.14 11.95 -3.66
C LEU A 222 12.96 12.14 -4.62
N PRO A 223 11.74 11.84 -4.16
CA PRO A 223 10.54 12.03 -4.96
C PRO A 223 10.38 13.48 -5.42
N PHE A 224 10.00 13.67 -6.69
CA PHE A 224 9.78 14.98 -7.31
C PHE A 224 10.99 15.93 -7.21
N SER A 225 12.23 15.42 -7.13
CA SER A 225 13.45 16.25 -7.03
C SER A 225 13.75 17.10 -8.26
N ASP A 226 13.04 16.87 -9.36
CA ASP A 226 12.99 17.66 -10.57
C ASP A 226 12.12 18.93 -10.44
N VAL A 227 11.19 18.95 -9.49
CA VAL A 227 10.26 20.06 -9.23
C VAL A 227 10.50 20.69 -7.85
N LEU A 228 10.75 19.86 -6.83
CA LEU A 228 10.91 20.26 -5.44
C LEU A 228 12.39 20.43 -5.07
N ASN A 229 12.74 21.59 -4.54
CA ASN A 229 14.05 21.82 -3.95
C ASN A 229 14.10 21.29 -2.52
N TRP A 230 14.41 20.00 -2.36
CA TRP A 230 14.49 19.34 -1.05
C TRP A 230 15.42 20.04 -0.04
N LYS A 231 16.41 20.82 -0.49
CA LYS A 231 17.32 21.54 0.41
C LYS A 231 16.62 22.66 1.18
N THR A 232 15.48 23.15 0.72
CA THR A 232 14.74 24.20 1.43
C THR A 232 13.97 23.61 2.61
N PHE A 233 13.40 22.41 2.48
CA PHE A 233 12.48 21.86 3.49
C PHE A 233 12.96 20.59 4.18
N SER A 234 14.21 20.19 4.00
CA SER A 234 14.78 18.99 4.64
C SER A 234 16.25 19.17 4.98
N VAL A 235 16.74 18.35 5.91
CA VAL A 235 18.16 18.28 6.26
C VAL A 235 18.72 16.97 5.74
N HIS A 236 19.88 17.02 5.09
CA HIS A 236 20.59 15.82 4.64
C HIS A 236 21.82 15.60 5.52
N ILE A 237 21.91 14.44 6.16
CA ILE A 237 23.05 14.06 6.97
C ILE A 237 23.68 12.80 6.36
N PRO A 238 24.91 12.88 5.84
CA PRO A 238 25.64 11.71 5.38
C PRO A 238 25.78 10.68 6.50
N ILE A 239 25.76 9.39 6.15
CA ILE A 239 25.89 8.29 7.13
C ILE A 239 27.16 8.44 7.97
N SER A 240 28.26 8.90 7.38
CA SER A 240 29.54 9.17 8.07
C SER A 240 29.48 10.27 9.14
N LYS A 241 28.45 11.11 9.12
CA LYS A 241 28.20 12.21 10.07
C LYS A 241 27.11 11.90 11.10
N MET A 242 26.66 10.65 11.15
CA MET A 242 25.66 10.20 12.11
C MET A 242 26.01 10.48 13.58
N PRO A 243 27.27 10.35 14.06
CA PRO A 243 27.62 10.70 15.43
C PRO A 243 27.41 12.19 15.77
N ASP A 244 27.38 13.06 14.77
CA ASP A 244 27.28 14.51 14.91
C ASP A 244 25.83 15.03 14.75
N ILE A 245 24.81 14.17 14.66
CA ILE A 245 23.41 14.56 14.39
C ILE A 245 22.96 15.74 15.26
N LYS A 246 23.10 15.64 16.58
CA LYS A 246 22.66 16.69 17.51
C LYS A 246 23.33 18.04 17.19
N LYS A 247 24.65 18.03 17.03
CA LYS A 247 25.44 19.23 16.69
C LYS A 247 25.00 19.84 15.36
N ILE A 248 24.74 19.01 14.35
CA ILE A 248 24.31 19.47 13.02
C ILE A 248 22.92 20.12 13.10
N LEU A 249 22.01 19.53 13.86
CA LEU A 249 20.63 20.01 13.99
C LEU A 249 20.53 21.26 14.89
N GLU A 250 21.32 21.35 15.96
CA GLU A 250 21.40 22.55 16.81
C GLU A 250 22.03 23.75 16.09
N ALA A 251 22.93 23.50 15.13
CA ALA A 251 23.54 24.54 14.31
C ALA A 251 22.57 25.14 13.28
N ARG A 252 21.39 24.54 13.06
CA ARG A 252 20.33 25.13 12.25
C ARG A 252 19.54 26.09 13.13
N THR A 253 19.49 27.36 12.75
CA THR A 253 18.66 28.35 13.45
C THR A 253 17.18 27.97 13.30
N GLU A 254 16.34 28.40 14.25
CA GLU A 254 14.89 28.26 14.08
C GLU A 254 14.40 28.96 12.80
N GLU A 255 15.09 29.99 12.34
CA GLU A 255 14.77 30.72 11.09
C GLU A 255 15.11 29.90 9.82
N ASP A 256 16.22 29.16 9.79
CA ASP A 256 16.60 28.31 8.65
C ASP A 256 15.73 27.04 8.52
N ALA A 257 15.14 26.57 9.63
CA ALA A 257 14.25 25.41 9.64
C ALA A 257 12.79 25.75 9.29
N TYR A 258 12.42 27.04 9.39
CA TYR A 258 11.02 27.49 9.29
C TYR A 258 10.78 28.61 8.26
N SER A 259 11.80 29.14 7.57
CA SER A 259 11.61 29.91 6.30
C SER A 259 10.92 29.07 5.20
N VAL A 260 10.79 27.78 5.45
CA VAL A 260 10.18 26.73 4.63
C VAL A 260 8.67 26.86 4.47
N PHE A 261 8.00 27.52 5.42
CA PHE A 261 6.53 27.58 5.46
C PHE A 261 5.97 29.01 5.40
N ASN A 262 6.83 30.03 5.36
CA ASN A 262 6.44 31.44 5.41
C ASN A 262 7.28 32.28 4.43
N ASP A 263 7.22 32.00 3.12
CA ASP A 263 7.72 32.93 2.11
C ASP A 263 6.55 33.43 1.24
N ASP A 264 6.04 34.61 1.58
CA ASP A 264 4.98 35.34 0.86
C ASP A 264 5.49 36.02 -0.42
N ASN A 265 6.75 35.82 -0.83
CA ASN A 265 7.39 36.61 -1.88
C ASN A 265 7.80 35.87 -3.17
N ASP A 266 7.49 34.58 -3.35
CA ASP A 266 7.73 33.91 -4.64
C ASP A 266 6.43 33.68 -5.42
N LYS A 267 6.06 34.65 -6.27
CA LYS A 267 4.82 34.62 -7.07
C LYS A 267 4.87 33.67 -8.28
N ASP A 268 5.98 32.98 -8.52
CA ASP A 268 6.13 32.07 -9.67
C ASP A 268 6.52 30.62 -9.29
N SER A 269 6.58 30.28 -8.00
CA SER A 269 6.69 28.88 -7.57
C SER A 269 5.31 28.21 -7.61
N VAL A 270 5.14 27.26 -8.54
CA VAL A 270 3.94 26.42 -8.69
C VAL A 270 3.51 25.86 -7.33
N LEU A 271 2.35 26.30 -6.87
CA LEU A 271 1.67 25.90 -5.64
C LEU A 271 1.61 24.37 -5.50
N LEU A 272 2.48 23.82 -4.65
CA LEU A 272 2.26 22.52 -4.05
C LEU A 272 2.05 22.72 -2.54
N PHE A 273 0.79 23.05 -2.23
CA PHE A 273 0.09 22.87 -0.95
C PHE A 273 0.70 23.54 0.29
N PRO A 274 0.24 24.78 0.58
CA PRO A 274 -0.41 25.04 1.87
C PRO A 274 -1.67 25.94 1.83
N GLU A 275 -2.19 26.35 0.66
CA GLU A 275 -3.39 27.23 0.60
C GLU A 275 -4.73 26.47 0.55
N LEU A 276 -4.71 25.14 0.38
CA LEU A 276 -5.94 24.31 0.37
C LEU A 276 -6.36 23.80 1.76
N LEU A 277 -5.63 24.13 2.82
CA LEU A 277 -5.93 23.69 4.19
C LEU A 277 -6.37 24.83 5.13
N PHE A 278 -6.31 26.09 4.68
CA PHE A 278 -6.64 27.25 5.52
C PHE A 278 -7.55 28.27 4.81
N SER A 279 -8.76 27.84 4.42
CA SER A 279 -9.90 28.78 4.36
C SER A 279 -11.23 28.02 4.55
N PRO A 280 -11.89 28.13 5.71
CA PRO A 280 -13.30 27.81 5.80
C PRO A 280 -14.08 29.03 5.32
N LEU A 281 -14.24 29.19 4.01
CA LEU A 281 -15.27 29.99 3.32
C LEU A 281 -14.88 30.18 1.85
N ASN A 282 -15.82 29.83 0.96
CA ASN A 282 -15.83 30.05 -0.50
C ASN A 282 -14.88 29.23 -1.38
N LYS A 283 -15.36 28.04 -1.77
CA LYS A 283 -15.50 27.65 -3.19
C LYS A 283 -16.45 26.47 -3.32
N ALA A 284 -17.72 26.75 -3.07
CA ALA A 284 -18.75 26.19 -3.93
C ALA A 284 -18.55 26.75 -5.35
N LEU A 285 -18.84 25.95 -6.37
CA LEU A 285 -18.98 26.34 -7.78
C LEU A 285 -17.68 26.64 -8.56
N VAL A 286 -17.20 25.61 -9.28
CA VAL A 286 -16.87 25.79 -10.71
C VAL A 286 -17.68 24.76 -11.47
N ILE A 287 -18.99 25.01 -11.53
CA ILE A 287 -19.78 24.60 -12.67
C ILE A 287 -19.25 25.43 -13.84
N THR A 288 -18.93 24.75 -14.93
CA THR A 288 -18.71 25.34 -16.25
C THR A 288 -19.72 26.47 -16.49
N THR A 289 -19.28 27.72 -16.50
CA THR A 289 -20.16 28.84 -16.81
C THR A 289 -20.49 28.81 -18.29
N SER A 290 -21.63 28.20 -18.59
CA SER A 290 -22.45 28.56 -19.75
C SER A 290 -23.93 28.56 -19.35
N ASP A 291 -24.29 29.14 -18.21
CA ASP A 291 -25.70 29.24 -17.83
C ASP A 291 -26.12 30.71 -17.84
N SER A 292 -27.03 31.02 -18.77
CA SER A 292 -27.89 32.20 -18.71
C SER A 292 -28.57 32.26 -17.34
N TRP A 293 -28.69 33.47 -16.79
CA TRP A 293 -29.44 33.74 -15.57
C TRP A 293 -30.95 33.69 -15.85
N ASP A 294 -31.43 32.56 -16.35
CA ASP A 294 -32.85 32.38 -16.62
C ASP A 294 -33.57 32.13 -15.29
N VAL A 295 -34.33 33.14 -14.88
CA VAL A 295 -35.16 33.13 -13.67
C VAL A 295 -36.60 32.84 -14.08
N VAL A 296 -37.23 31.87 -13.41
CA VAL A 296 -38.61 31.45 -13.66
C VAL A 296 -39.44 31.52 -12.38
N SER A 297 -40.77 31.62 -12.53
CA SER A 297 -41.67 31.68 -11.38
C SER A 297 -42.15 30.29 -10.97
N VAL A 298 -42.02 29.96 -9.69
CA VAL A 298 -42.64 28.80 -9.04
C VAL A 298 -43.54 29.34 -7.92
N GLY A 299 -44.85 29.39 -8.16
CA GLY A 299 -45.79 30.10 -7.28
C GLY A 299 -45.51 31.61 -7.25
N GLU A 300 -45.36 32.18 -6.05
CA GLU A 300 -44.96 33.58 -5.87
C GLU A 300 -43.44 33.83 -5.91
N TYR A 301 -42.63 32.76 -5.99
CA TYR A 301 -41.16 32.84 -5.89
C TYR A 301 -40.52 32.89 -7.27
N LYS A 302 -39.54 33.78 -7.45
CA LYS A 302 -38.67 33.84 -8.63
C LYS A 302 -37.38 33.08 -8.35
N VAL A 303 -37.14 31.98 -9.04
CA VAL A 303 -36.04 31.03 -8.78
C VAL A 303 -35.25 30.71 -10.04
N LYS A 304 -34.03 30.20 -9.89
CA LYS A 304 -33.20 29.68 -11.00
C LYS A 304 -33.97 28.60 -11.78
N ALA A 305 -33.96 28.68 -13.11
CA ALA A 305 -34.64 27.71 -13.99
C ALA A 305 -34.24 26.26 -13.69
N SER A 306 -32.96 26.01 -13.38
CA SER A 306 -32.43 24.68 -13.06
C SER A 306 -33.01 24.04 -11.79
N LEU A 307 -33.56 24.84 -10.87
CA LEU A 307 -34.13 24.38 -9.60
C LEU A 307 -35.67 24.27 -9.64
N SER A 308 -36.29 24.84 -10.66
CA SER A 308 -37.75 25.02 -10.74
C SER A 308 -38.54 23.72 -10.73
N SER A 309 -38.07 22.67 -11.42
CA SER A 309 -38.73 21.37 -11.49
C SER A 309 -38.73 20.64 -10.13
N THR A 310 -37.61 20.68 -9.42
CA THR A 310 -37.46 20.13 -8.08
C THR A 310 -38.35 20.88 -7.09
N LEU A 311 -38.35 22.21 -7.13
CA LEU A 311 -39.20 23.03 -6.26
C LEU A 311 -40.68 22.81 -6.51
N GLN A 312 -41.09 22.72 -7.78
CA GLN A 312 -42.46 22.39 -8.14
C GLN A 312 -42.85 21.02 -7.56
N SER A 313 -41.99 20.02 -7.70
CA SER A 313 -42.22 18.67 -7.14
C SER A 313 -42.34 18.68 -5.61
N ILE A 314 -41.54 19.52 -4.92
CA ILE A 314 -41.64 19.70 -3.47
C ILE A 314 -42.97 20.34 -3.10
N PHE A 315 -43.40 21.39 -3.81
CA PHE A 315 -44.66 22.08 -3.54
C PHE A 315 -45.88 21.22 -3.88
N ASP A 316 -45.84 20.45 -4.96
CA ASP A 316 -46.90 19.52 -5.33
C ASP A 316 -47.11 18.45 -4.24
N LYS A 317 -46.03 18.04 -3.57
CA LYS A 317 -46.05 16.99 -2.54
C LYS A 317 -46.33 17.51 -1.13
N TYR A 318 -45.81 18.68 -0.77
CA TYR A 318 -45.81 19.18 0.62
C TYR A 318 -46.56 20.52 0.79
N GLY A 319 -47.10 21.07 -0.29
CA GLY A 319 -47.65 22.42 -0.36
C GLY A 319 -46.57 23.50 -0.24
N ASP A 320 -46.96 24.76 -0.09
CA ASP A 320 -46.00 25.84 0.22
C ASP A 320 -45.41 25.61 1.63
N ILE A 321 -44.18 25.12 1.68
CA ILE A 321 -43.45 24.81 2.91
C ILE A 321 -43.03 26.06 3.70
N THR A 322 -43.14 27.25 3.11
CA THR A 322 -42.77 28.53 3.76
C THR A 322 -43.97 29.31 4.30
N SER A 323 -45.20 28.84 4.07
CA SER A 323 -46.45 29.49 4.48
C SER A 323 -46.53 29.90 5.97
N ASN A 324 -45.81 29.21 6.85
CA ASN A 324 -45.72 29.50 8.29
C ASN A 324 -44.32 29.94 8.74
N SER A 325 -43.47 30.39 7.81
CA SER A 325 -42.11 30.82 8.08
C SER A 325 -42.10 32.10 8.91
N LYS A 326 -41.06 32.27 9.74
CA LYS A 326 -40.80 33.54 10.44
C LYS A 326 -40.29 34.65 9.51
N LEU A 327 -39.89 34.29 8.29
CA LEU A 327 -39.23 35.18 7.34
C LEU A 327 -40.25 36.08 6.63
N GLN A 328 -40.10 37.39 6.79
CA GLN A 328 -40.99 38.39 6.20
C GLN A 328 -40.65 38.68 4.72
N SER A 329 -39.37 38.61 4.36
CA SER A 329 -38.89 38.92 3.02
C SER A 329 -39.14 37.76 2.06
N LEU A 330 -39.80 38.04 0.94
CA LEU A 330 -40.00 37.09 -0.15
C LEU A 330 -38.66 36.60 -0.71
N SER A 331 -37.68 37.50 -0.86
CA SER A 331 -36.33 37.15 -1.35
C SER A 331 -35.60 36.18 -0.42
N THR A 332 -35.77 36.32 0.90
CA THR A 332 -35.15 35.39 1.86
C THR A 332 -35.84 34.02 1.85
N ARG A 333 -37.18 33.99 1.71
CA ARG A 333 -37.93 32.74 1.51
C ARG A 333 -37.50 32.04 0.22
N THR A 334 -37.35 32.78 -0.88
CA THR A 334 -36.80 32.28 -2.15
C THR A 334 -35.41 31.67 -1.97
N TYR A 335 -34.50 32.33 -1.26
CA TYR A 335 -33.15 31.81 -1.03
C TYR A 335 -33.17 30.44 -0.36
N HIS A 336 -33.91 30.29 0.74
CA HIS A 336 -33.99 29.00 1.43
C HIS A 336 -34.67 27.91 0.59
N LEU A 337 -35.65 28.27 -0.25
CA LEU A 337 -36.25 27.34 -1.20
C LEU A 337 -35.21 26.84 -2.21
N GLU A 338 -34.43 27.74 -2.81
CA GLU A 338 -33.36 27.34 -3.72
C GLU A 338 -32.32 26.44 -3.04
N THR A 339 -31.90 26.78 -1.81
CA THR A 339 -30.99 25.93 -1.02
C THR A 339 -31.58 24.53 -0.76
N LEU A 340 -32.87 24.42 -0.44
CA LEU A 340 -33.51 23.11 -0.26
C LEU A 340 -33.56 22.30 -1.56
N ALA A 341 -33.83 22.95 -2.69
CA ALA A 341 -33.86 22.30 -3.98
C ALA A 341 -32.46 21.77 -4.36
N GLU A 342 -31.42 22.56 -4.11
CA GLU A 342 -30.02 22.16 -4.30
C GLU A 342 -29.67 20.94 -3.43
N VAL A 343 -30.05 20.94 -2.15
CA VAL A 343 -29.87 19.77 -1.25
C VAL A 343 -30.59 18.53 -1.76
N VAL A 344 -31.85 18.66 -2.20
CA VAL A 344 -32.64 17.53 -2.71
C VAL A 344 -32.02 16.95 -3.98
N ILE A 345 -31.56 17.80 -4.89
CA ILE A 345 -30.85 17.38 -6.12
C ILE A 345 -29.55 16.66 -5.77
N GLU A 346 -28.77 17.18 -4.81
CA GLU A 346 -27.52 16.57 -4.38
C GLU A 346 -27.75 15.17 -3.80
N LEU A 347 -28.74 15.01 -2.92
CA LEU A 347 -29.09 13.71 -2.34
C LEU A 347 -29.63 12.71 -3.38
N GLN A 348 -30.38 13.18 -4.38
CA GLN A 348 -30.89 12.33 -5.46
C GLN A 348 -29.80 11.90 -6.45
N SER A 349 -28.80 12.74 -6.68
CA SER A 349 -27.73 12.49 -7.66
C SER A 349 -26.50 11.81 -7.06
N THR A 350 -26.34 11.84 -5.73
CA THR A 350 -25.17 11.28 -5.04
C THR A 350 -25.48 9.88 -4.48
N PRO A 351 -24.88 8.80 -5.01
CA PRO A 351 -25.03 7.48 -4.42
C PRO A 351 -24.37 7.41 -3.04
N LEU A 352 -24.92 6.61 -2.12
CA LEU A 352 -24.46 6.52 -0.72
C LEU A 352 -22.94 6.31 -0.59
N ARG A 353 -22.34 5.47 -1.46
CA ARG A 353 -20.89 5.22 -1.52
C ARG A 353 -20.00 6.45 -1.78
N ARG A 354 -20.59 7.55 -2.26
CA ARG A 354 -19.91 8.82 -2.58
C ARG A 354 -20.28 9.93 -1.60
N LEU A 355 -21.22 9.68 -0.69
CA LEU A 355 -21.64 10.65 0.31
C LEU A 355 -20.83 10.41 1.60
N SER A 356 -19.94 11.34 1.94
CA SER A 356 -19.18 11.24 3.19
C SER A 356 -20.05 11.56 4.41
N GLU A 357 -19.70 11.01 5.57
CA GLU A 357 -20.37 11.33 6.84
C GLU A 357 -20.31 12.83 7.15
N SER A 358 -19.17 13.47 6.85
CA SER A 358 -19.00 14.92 7.03
C SER A 358 -19.95 15.73 6.15
N ARG A 359 -20.11 15.34 4.87
CA ARG A 359 -21.03 16.01 3.95
C ARG A 359 -22.48 15.80 4.34
N ALA A 360 -22.86 14.58 4.74
CA ALA A 360 -24.21 14.29 5.24
C ALA A 360 -24.52 15.11 6.51
N THR A 361 -23.55 15.28 7.41
CA THR A 361 -23.67 16.10 8.63
C THR A 361 -23.84 17.59 8.29
N GLU A 362 -23.07 18.09 7.31
CA GLU A 362 -23.19 19.47 6.84
C GLU A 362 -24.56 19.73 6.19
N ILE A 363 -25.03 18.82 5.33
CA ILE A 363 -26.36 18.92 4.71
C ILE A 363 -27.46 18.90 5.79
N LEU A 364 -27.34 18.04 6.81
CA LEU A 364 -28.27 18.01 7.93
C LEU A 364 -28.27 19.34 8.70
N ALA A 365 -27.11 19.94 8.95
CA ALA A 365 -27.02 21.25 9.60
C ALA A 365 -27.69 22.36 8.77
N ILE A 366 -27.52 22.36 7.44
CA ILE A 366 -28.22 23.30 6.54
C ILE A 366 -29.74 23.13 6.67
N VAL A 367 -30.23 21.88 6.71
CA VAL A 367 -31.67 21.60 6.86
C VAL A 367 -32.18 22.01 8.25
N ASP A 368 -31.41 21.80 9.31
CA ASP A 368 -31.73 22.27 10.66
C ASP A 368 -31.84 23.80 10.71
N ASP A 369 -30.89 24.53 10.11
CA ASP A 369 -30.91 26.00 10.02
C ASP A 369 -32.19 26.49 9.31
N ILE A 370 -32.57 25.84 8.21
CA ILE A 370 -33.80 26.15 7.47
C ILE A 370 -35.05 25.83 8.31
N GLU A 371 -35.03 24.75 9.09
CA GLU A 371 -36.11 24.39 10.02
C GLU A 371 -36.27 25.43 11.15
N THR A 372 -35.17 26.03 11.64
CA THR A 372 -35.24 27.10 12.66
C THR A 372 -36.00 28.33 12.16
N ALA A 373 -35.96 28.60 10.85
CA ALA A 373 -36.73 29.65 10.18
C ALA A 373 -38.23 29.31 10.04
N LYS A 374 -38.68 28.19 10.63
CA LYS A 374 -40.05 27.66 10.57
C LYS A 374 -40.51 27.29 9.15
N ILE A 375 -39.55 26.97 8.27
CA ILE A 375 -39.85 26.34 6.98
C ILE A 375 -40.06 24.84 7.22
N ARG A 376 -41.13 24.26 6.65
CA ARG A 376 -41.55 22.87 6.91
C ARG A 376 -40.68 21.86 6.15
N VAL A 377 -39.56 21.47 6.75
CA VAL A 377 -38.55 20.57 6.15
C VAL A 377 -38.29 19.28 6.95
N GLY A 378 -39.08 18.99 7.99
CA GLY A 378 -38.90 17.79 8.82
C GLY A 378 -38.90 16.46 8.05
N TRP A 379 -39.59 16.39 6.90
CA TRP A 379 -39.55 15.23 6.01
C TRP A 379 -38.16 14.96 5.42
N LEU A 380 -37.38 16.00 5.15
CA LEU A 380 -36.04 15.90 4.59
C LEU A 380 -35.03 15.58 5.69
N ARG A 381 -35.22 16.19 6.86
CA ARG A 381 -34.43 15.93 8.06
C ARG A 381 -34.45 14.44 8.44
N SER A 382 -35.63 13.82 8.53
CA SER A 382 -35.74 12.39 8.88
C SER A 382 -35.00 11.49 7.88
N VAL A 383 -35.09 11.80 6.58
CA VAL A 383 -34.34 11.07 5.54
C VAL A 383 -32.83 11.25 5.71
N LEU A 384 -32.37 12.47 6.03
CA LEU A 384 -30.96 12.75 6.26
C LEU A 384 -30.40 12.07 7.52
N GLU A 385 -31.20 11.93 8.57
CA GLU A 385 -30.83 11.16 9.77
C GLU A 385 -30.60 9.67 9.44
N GLU A 386 -31.50 9.06 8.64
CA GLU A 386 -31.32 7.69 8.13
C GLU A 386 -30.10 7.55 7.22
N VAL A 387 -29.88 8.51 6.32
CA VAL A 387 -28.72 8.52 5.43
C VAL A 387 -27.42 8.65 6.22
N LEU A 388 -27.38 9.53 7.23
CA LEU A 388 -26.22 9.69 8.10
C LEU A 388 -25.90 8.39 8.85
N GLU A 389 -26.92 7.72 9.40
CA GLU A 389 -26.73 6.40 10.01
C GLU A 389 -26.19 5.38 8.99
N ALA A 390 -26.75 5.34 7.78
CA ALA A 390 -26.28 4.45 6.73
C ALA A 390 -24.82 4.72 6.32
N THR A 391 -24.39 5.98 6.22
CA THR A 391 -22.99 6.33 5.89
C THR A 391 -21.99 5.82 6.94
N ARG A 392 -22.35 5.78 8.22
CA ARG A 392 -21.50 5.26 9.30
C ARG A 392 -21.24 3.76 9.22
N TYR A 393 -22.19 3.00 8.68
CA TYR A 393 -22.10 1.54 8.57
C TYR A 393 -21.69 1.05 7.19
N PHE A 394 -21.82 1.88 6.14
CA PHE A 394 -21.58 1.49 4.76
C PHE A 394 -20.19 0.85 4.55
N ASP A 395 -19.12 1.52 5.00
CA ASP A 395 -17.75 1.01 4.85
C ASP A 395 -17.54 -0.31 5.60
N ARG A 396 -18.12 -0.44 6.80
CA ARG A 396 -18.02 -1.69 7.60
C ARG A 396 -18.75 -2.84 6.92
N CYS A 397 -19.90 -2.58 6.32
CA CYS A 397 -20.65 -3.57 5.56
C CYS A 397 -19.87 -4.03 4.32
N GLU A 398 -19.32 -3.11 3.54
CA GLU A 398 -18.50 -3.44 2.36
C GLU A 398 -17.25 -4.25 2.75
N MET A 399 -16.55 -3.84 3.82
CA MET A 399 -15.41 -4.59 4.34
C MET A 399 -15.78 -6.01 4.77
N ALA A 400 -16.89 -6.18 5.51
CA ALA A 400 -17.35 -7.50 5.94
C ALA A 400 -17.73 -8.41 4.75
N VAL A 401 -18.35 -7.84 3.71
CA VAL A 401 -18.66 -8.58 2.46
C VAL A 401 -17.38 -9.02 1.76
N MET A 402 -16.38 -8.15 1.67
CA MET A 402 -15.09 -8.47 1.05
C MET A 402 -14.29 -9.51 1.86
N GLU A 403 -14.28 -9.39 3.18
CA GLU A 403 -13.64 -10.35 4.08
C GLU A 403 -14.29 -11.74 3.99
N LYS A 404 -15.63 -11.79 3.94
CA LYS A 404 -16.38 -13.03 3.71
C LYS A 404 -15.99 -13.69 2.38
N LYS A 405 -15.99 -12.93 1.27
CA LYS A 405 -15.58 -13.44 -0.05
C LYS A 405 -14.14 -13.97 -0.04
N ALA A 406 -13.22 -13.23 0.58
CA ALA A 406 -11.83 -13.65 0.72
C ALA A 406 -11.68 -14.91 1.60
N GLY A 407 -12.49 -15.04 2.65
CA GLY A 407 -12.58 -16.24 3.49
C GLY A 407 -13.09 -17.46 2.72
N GLU A 408 -14.17 -17.31 1.96
CA GLU A 408 -14.75 -18.37 1.13
C GLU A 408 -13.78 -18.84 0.04
N HIS A 409 -13.07 -17.91 -0.61
CA HIS A 409 -12.05 -18.26 -1.59
C HIS A 409 -10.87 -19.03 -0.97
N ARG A 410 -10.37 -18.58 0.20
CA ARG A 410 -9.32 -19.29 0.94
C ARG A 410 -9.75 -20.70 1.36
N LEU A 411 -11.00 -20.85 1.82
CA LEU A 411 -11.56 -22.16 2.16
C LEU A 411 -11.61 -23.09 0.95
N LEU A 412 -12.00 -22.59 -0.22
CA LEU A 412 -12.04 -23.38 -1.45
C LEU A 412 -10.63 -23.87 -1.85
N LEU A 413 -9.63 -22.98 -1.81
CA LEU A 413 -8.24 -23.34 -2.13
C LEU A 413 -7.69 -24.37 -1.13
N ALA A 414 -7.93 -24.18 0.17
CA ALA A 414 -7.50 -25.12 1.20
C ALA A 414 -8.12 -26.51 1.01
N LYS A 415 -9.40 -26.59 0.61
CA LYS A 415 -10.06 -27.87 0.29
C LYS A 415 -9.40 -28.56 -0.92
N GLN A 416 -9.12 -27.83 -1.99
CA GLN A 416 -8.45 -28.37 -3.18
C GLN A 416 -7.03 -28.89 -2.85
N GLU A 417 -6.30 -28.17 -2.00
CA GLU A 417 -4.97 -28.58 -1.55
C GLU A 417 -5.01 -29.83 -0.66
N MET A 418 -6.02 -29.92 0.23
CA MET A 418 -6.25 -31.10 1.05
C MET A 418 -6.55 -32.33 0.18
N GLU A 419 -7.42 -32.19 -0.82
CA GLU A 419 -7.74 -33.28 -1.75
C GLU A 419 -6.51 -33.76 -2.54
N LEU A 420 -5.66 -32.84 -3.00
CA LEU A 420 -4.41 -33.20 -3.67
C LEU A 420 -3.46 -33.94 -2.73
N SER A 421 -3.38 -33.51 -1.46
CA SER A 421 -2.54 -34.14 -0.44
C SER A 421 -3.03 -35.55 -0.11
N LEU A 422 -4.34 -35.76 -0.04
CA LEU A 422 -4.95 -37.09 0.14
C LEU A 422 -4.62 -38.04 -1.02
N LYS A 423 -4.67 -37.55 -2.27
CA LYS A 423 -4.27 -38.36 -3.44
C LYS A 423 -2.79 -38.79 -3.37
N LYS A 424 -1.89 -37.85 -3.03
CA LYS A 424 -0.46 -38.15 -2.85
C LYS A 424 -0.21 -39.13 -1.71
N LEU A 425 -0.94 -39.01 -0.61
CA LEU A 425 -0.84 -39.94 0.51
C LEU A 425 -1.21 -41.37 0.08
N ALA A 426 -2.31 -41.53 -0.67
CA ALA A 426 -2.73 -42.83 -1.20
C ALA A 426 -1.68 -43.46 -2.14
N GLU A 427 -1.01 -42.65 -2.97
CA GLU A 427 0.12 -43.14 -3.80
C GLU A 427 1.29 -43.61 -2.95
N LYS A 428 1.67 -42.86 -1.90
CA LYS A 428 2.75 -43.24 -0.99
C LYS A 428 2.45 -44.49 -0.17
N GLU A 429 1.20 -44.67 0.26
CA GLU A 429 0.77 -45.91 0.91
C GLU A 429 0.89 -47.12 -0.02
N LYS A 430 0.56 -46.97 -1.31
CA LYS A 430 0.74 -48.02 -2.32
C LYS A 430 2.21 -48.37 -2.52
N GLU A 431 3.08 -47.37 -2.71
CA GLU A 431 4.54 -47.57 -2.82
C GLU A 431 5.11 -48.28 -1.59
N MET A 432 4.68 -47.88 -0.38
CA MET A 432 5.13 -48.49 0.88
C MET A 432 4.71 -49.96 0.98
N LYS A 433 3.51 -50.31 0.51
CA LYS A 433 3.03 -51.69 0.46
C LYS A 433 3.88 -52.56 -0.47
N GLU A 434 4.18 -52.07 -1.66
CA GLU A 434 5.07 -52.76 -2.62
C GLU A 434 6.49 -52.95 -2.06
N PHE A 435 7.01 -51.94 -1.36
CA PHE A 435 8.31 -52.02 -0.71
C PHE A 435 8.32 -53.07 0.41
N ARG A 436 7.28 -53.11 1.26
CA ARG A 436 7.12 -54.13 2.31
C ARG A 436 7.09 -55.55 1.75
N GLU A 437 6.42 -55.77 0.62
CA GLU A 437 6.40 -57.09 -0.04
C GLU A 437 7.80 -57.50 -0.54
N LYS A 438 8.57 -56.58 -1.14
CA LYS A 438 9.96 -56.83 -1.55
C LYS A 438 10.86 -57.13 -0.36
N LEU A 439 10.68 -56.42 0.76
CA LEU A 439 11.41 -56.64 1.99
C LEU A 439 11.15 -58.07 2.52
N MET A 440 9.89 -58.49 2.62
CA MET A 440 9.54 -59.84 3.06
C MET A 440 10.18 -60.94 2.19
N LYS A 441 10.19 -60.77 0.86
CA LYS A 441 10.86 -61.71 -0.05
C LYS A 441 12.36 -61.79 0.20
N THR A 442 13.01 -60.65 0.47
CA THR A 442 14.45 -60.58 0.71
C THR A 442 14.82 -61.20 2.06
N THR A 443 14.05 -60.91 3.12
CA THR A 443 14.21 -61.52 4.43
C THR A 443 14.06 -63.04 4.36
N GLY A 444 13.08 -63.55 3.61
CA GLY A 444 12.92 -65.00 3.40
C GLY A 444 14.12 -65.65 2.69
N LYS A 445 14.68 -64.98 1.67
CA LYS A 445 15.90 -65.46 0.99
C LYS A 445 17.11 -65.48 1.93
N LEU A 446 17.28 -64.43 2.73
CA LEU A 446 18.37 -64.34 3.69
C LEU A 446 18.32 -65.49 4.70
N GLY A 447 17.15 -65.78 5.28
CA GLY A 447 16.98 -66.91 6.20
C GLY A 447 17.32 -68.27 5.57
N SER A 448 16.97 -68.48 4.29
CA SER A 448 17.36 -69.70 3.57
C SER A 448 18.88 -69.83 3.38
N LEU A 449 19.56 -68.71 3.08
CA LEU A 449 21.02 -68.68 2.97
C LEU A 449 21.70 -68.92 4.31
N GLU A 450 21.18 -68.36 5.40
CA GLU A 450 21.68 -68.60 6.75
C GLU A 450 21.55 -70.08 7.17
N MET A 451 20.41 -70.72 6.86
CA MET A 451 20.27 -72.17 7.08
C MET A 451 21.29 -72.98 6.28
N LYS A 452 21.50 -72.64 4.99
CA LYS A 452 22.50 -73.31 4.16
C LYS A 452 23.92 -73.14 4.70
N ARG A 453 24.29 -71.92 5.11
CA ARG A 453 25.58 -71.63 5.75
C ARG A 453 25.77 -72.52 6.98
N THR A 454 24.78 -72.53 7.87
CA THR A 454 24.83 -73.33 9.11
C THR A 454 24.98 -74.84 8.82
N CYS A 455 24.33 -75.35 7.78
CA CYS A 455 24.47 -76.74 7.34
C CYS A 455 25.88 -77.04 6.79
N LEU A 456 26.42 -76.15 5.97
CA LEU A 456 27.78 -76.26 5.45
C LEU A 456 28.82 -76.20 6.56
N ASP A 457 28.67 -75.31 7.55
CA ASP A 457 29.57 -75.20 8.69
C ASP A 457 29.61 -76.52 9.48
N LYS A 458 28.44 -77.10 9.80
CA LYS A 458 28.35 -78.41 10.46
C LYS A 458 29.04 -79.52 9.67
N ARG A 459 28.85 -79.53 8.34
CA ARG A 459 29.47 -80.51 7.44
C ARG A 459 30.98 -80.33 7.34
N LEU A 460 31.47 -79.09 7.33
CA LEU A 460 32.90 -78.77 7.34
C LEU A 460 33.56 -79.24 8.64
N VAL A 461 32.94 -78.98 9.80
CA VAL A 461 33.42 -79.47 11.11
C VAL A 461 33.53 -81.00 11.10
N PHE A 462 32.49 -81.69 10.59
CA PHE A 462 32.53 -83.15 10.46
C PHE A 462 33.67 -83.63 9.55
N LEU A 463 33.81 -83.08 8.34
CA LEU A 463 34.86 -83.47 7.39
C LEU A 463 36.25 -83.20 7.96
N ARG A 464 36.45 -82.04 8.60
CA ARG A 464 37.69 -81.68 9.26
C ARG A 464 38.06 -82.70 10.33
N SER A 465 37.11 -83.15 11.17
CA SER A 465 37.34 -84.23 12.15
C SER A 465 37.78 -85.57 11.54
N LYS A 466 37.40 -85.85 10.29
CA LYS A 466 37.76 -87.10 9.59
C LYS A 466 39.12 -87.02 8.88
N VAL A 467 39.59 -85.81 8.56
CA VAL A 467 40.86 -85.56 7.88
C VAL A 467 41.99 -85.28 8.86
N GLU A 468 41.73 -84.49 9.91
CA GLU A 468 42.74 -84.12 10.92
C GLU A 468 43.31 -85.33 11.66
N LYS A 469 42.55 -86.42 11.83
CA LYS A 469 43.05 -87.70 12.38
C LYS A 469 44.16 -88.36 11.54
N PHE A 470 44.42 -87.87 10.34
CA PHE A 470 45.50 -88.32 9.44
C PHE A 470 46.51 -87.21 9.11
N GLN A 471 46.30 -85.98 9.58
CA GLN A 471 47.29 -84.92 9.43
C GLN A 471 48.37 -85.06 10.51
N GLY A 472 49.57 -85.49 10.10
CA GLY A 472 50.75 -85.58 10.95
C GLY A 472 51.18 -87.00 11.33
N GLN A 473 50.42 -88.03 10.97
CA GLN A 473 50.84 -89.43 11.10
C GLN A 473 51.13 -90.02 9.71
N SER A 474 52.32 -90.62 9.55
CA SER A 474 52.62 -91.48 8.41
C SER A 474 51.60 -92.62 8.39
N VAL A 475 50.65 -92.57 7.47
CA VAL A 475 49.60 -93.61 7.27
C VAL A 475 50.21 -94.97 6.85
N PHE A 476 51.54 -95.04 6.73
CA PHE A 476 52.33 -96.21 6.32
C PHE A 476 53.01 -96.99 7.46
N GLN A 477 52.85 -96.61 8.74
CA GLN A 477 53.55 -97.32 9.84
C GLN A 477 52.82 -98.57 10.37
N ASP A 478 51.56 -98.81 10.01
CA ASP A 478 50.76 -99.92 10.56
C ASP A 478 50.35 -101.01 9.52
N ILE A 479 50.98 -101.08 8.34
CA ILE A 479 50.68 -102.11 7.31
C ILE A 479 51.95 -102.87 6.86
N LEU A 480 52.84 -103.23 7.78
CA LEU A 480 53.87 -104.26 7.54
C LEU A 480 53.97 -105.22 8.73
#